data_AF-A0A1V5PYK2-F1
#
_entry.id   AF-A0A1V5PYK2-F1
#
_cell.length_a   1.000
_cell.length_b   1.000
_cell.length_c   1.000
_cell.angle_alpha   90.00
_cell.angle_beta   90.00
_cell.angle_gamma   90.00
#
_symmetry.space_group_name_H-M   'P 1'
#
loop_
_entity.id
_entity.type
_entity.pdbx_description
1 polymer ?
#
loop_
_entity_poly.entity_id
_entity_poly.type
_entity_poly.pdbx_seq_one_letter_code
_entity_poly.pdbx_strand_id
1 'polypeptide(L)'
;MPKAPAKAAAPVKSKESYEEKRQKLEILHESGMISETEYKDKTLKLICEERGMGEYYDQISKVITMHESHLLSDAEYETSRDALVREAFDPSIRDLTKFRSNTAKLPIILISGIVSQEEFDNGKEQLLASVQYDEMDNNDDFTLKLQKLPVLIDAELVTKEEYQSDVSELKEMLSPSTSDSMDVLEMKLSRWPAMVVAGAASQQEYQQKQQTLIADVMALPAGDEFSLQNKIERVVMLRDKTWLTEMAYHDKKLEILKGIIENPDVVSRMKLLLVARDCKLSSNEEFETKKQEVIKDIFAPYKDMTEFKEKANLLKSISEAGIISVDEYNNYKEKLMGI
;
A
#
# COMPACT_ATOMS: atom_id res chain seq x y z
N MET A 1 25.40 22.76 65.79
CA MET A 1 24.14 23.14 65.13
C MET A 1 23.37 21.88 64.78
N PRO A 2 22.14 21.66 65.28
CA PRO A 2 21.30 20.55 64.88
C PRO A 2 20.69 20.80 63.50
N LYS A 3 20.67 19.77 62.64
CA LYS A 3 19.99 19.76 61.34
C LYS A 3 18.47 19.85 61.56
N ALA A 4 17.82 20.77 60.85
CA ALA A 4 16.37 20.82 60.74
C ALA A 4 15.83 19.54 60.07
N PRO A 5 14.62 19.07 60.45
CA PRO A 5 14.02 17.88 59.85
C PRO A 5 13.56 18.17 58.42
N ALA A 6 13.89 17.27 57.50
CA ALA A 6 13.41 17.30 56.13
C ALA A 6 11.88 17.11 56.12
N LYS A 7 11.17 18.03 55.45
CA LYS A 7 9.74 17.87 55.13
C LYS A 7 9.55 16.58 54.34
N ALA A 8 8.64 15.73 54.81
CA ALA A 8 8.16 14.57 54.08
C ALA A 8 7.64 14.99 52.70
N ALA A 9 8.13 14.34 51.65
CA ALA A 9 7.59 14.48 50.31
C ALA A 9 6.13 13.98 50.31
N ALA A 10 5.22 14.81 49.81
CA ALA A 10 3.85 14.39 49.55
C ALA A 10 3.85 13.21 48.56
N PRO A 11 2.94 12.21 48.73
CA PRO A 11 2.91 11.07 47.84
C PRO A 11 2.49 11.53 46.45
N VAL A 12 3.33 11.27 45.46
CA VAL A 12 3.03 11.41 44.03
C VAL A 12 1.90 10.42 43.73
N LYS A 13 0.65 10.91 43.65
CA LYS A 13 -0.48 10.12 43.14
C LYS A 13 -0.20 9.82 41.67
N SER A 14 -0.05 8.55 41.31
CA SER A 14 -0.11 8.11 39.93
C SER A 14 -1.46 8.57 39.35
N LYS A 15 -1.45 9.32 38.25
CA LYS A 15 -2.67 9.60 37.49
C LYS A 15 -3.10 8.28 36.85
N GLU A 16 -4.20 7.71 37.34
CA GLU A 16 -4.85 6.57 36.68
C GLU A 16 -5.20 6.95 35.23
N SER A 17 -4.97 6.01 34.31
CA SER A 17 -5.27 6.22 32.89
C SER A 17 -6.78 6.24 32.63
N TYR A 18 -7.21 6.85 31.52
CA TYR A 18 -8.61 6.82 31.08
C TYR A 18 -9.16 5.38 31.02
N GLU A 19 -8.38 4.47 30.44
CA GLU A 19 -8.74 3.05 30.29
C GLU A 19 -8.98 2.37 31.63
N GLU A 20 -8.10 2.60 32.61
CA GLU A 20 -8.25 2.07 33.98
C GLU A 20 -9.51 2.58 34.67
N LYS A 21 -9.84 3.88 34.49
CA LYS A 21 -11.06 4.47 35.06
C LYS A 21 -12.32 3.90 34.40
N ARG A 22 -12.29 3.72 33.07
CA ARG A 22 -13.40 3.15 32.31
C ARG A 22 -13.66 1.71 32.71
N GLN A 23 -12.61 0.88 32.78
CA GLN A 23 -12.72 -0.51 33.18
C GLN A 23 -13.26 -0.67 34.60
N LYS A 24 -12.87 0.21 35.53
CA LYS A 24 -13.46 0.22 36.88
C LYS A 24 -14.94 0.55 36.87
N LEU A 25 -15.39 1.51 36.06
CA LEU A 25 -16.82 1.84 35.93
C LEU A 25 -17.60 0.65 35.38
N GLU A 26 -17.07 -0.04 34.37
CA GLU A 26 -17.65 -1.24 33.79
C GLU A 26 -17.78 -2.37 34.83
N ILE A 27 -16.71 -2.68 35.58
CA ILE A 27 -16.75 -3.69 36.66
C ILE A 27 -17.78 -3.33 37.74
N LEU A 28 -17.88 -2.05 38.13
CA LEU A 28 -18.87 -1.60 39.10
C LEU A 28 -20.30 -1.75 38.57
N HIS A 29 -20.52 -1.54 37.28
CA HIS A 29 -21.82 -1.73 36.64
C HIS A 29 -22.18 -3.22 36.55
N GLU A 30 -21.27 -4.06 36.04
CA GLU A 30 -21.48 -5.51 35.89
C GLU A 30 -21.68 -6.22 37.24
N SER A 31 -21.05 -5.74 38.30
CA SER A 31 -21.25 -6.24 39.68
C SER A 31 -22.53 -5.73 40.35
N GLY A 32 -23.31 -4.88 39.66
CA GLY A 32 -24.56 -4.31 40.16
C GLY A 32 -24.38 -3.25 41.25
N MET A 33 -23.17 -2.70 41.41
CA MET A 33 -22.87 -1.68 42.43
C MET A 33 -23.35 -0.27 42.05
N ILE A 34 -23.55 -0.01 40.75
CA ILE A 34 -24.12 1.24 40.22
C ILE A 34 -25.24 0.92 39.25
N SER A 35 -26.23 1.81 39.12
CA SER A 35 -27.32 1.65 38.15
C SER A 35 -26.84 1.96 36.72
N GLU A 36 -27.60 1.52 35.72
CA GLU A 36 -27.36 1.87 34.30
C GLU A 36 -27.29 3.39 34.11
N THR A 37 -28.20 4.16 34.74
CA THR A 37 -28.20 5.63 34.65
C THR A 37 -26.94 6.23 35.26
N GLU A 38 -26.52 5.75 36.43
CA GLU A 38 -25.30 6.23 37.09
C GLU A 38 -24.04 5.85 36.30
N TYR A 39 -24.04 4.66 35.67
CA TYR A 39 -22.99 4.21 34.78
C TYR A 39 -22.86 5.12 33.55
N LYS A 40 -23.96 5.41 32.85
CA LYS A 40 -23.98 6.31 31.69
C LYS A 40 -23.48 7.72 32.04
N ASP A 41 -23.99 8.30 33.13
CA ASP A 41 -23.59 9.65 33.57
C ASP A 41 -22.10 9.75 33.91
N LYS A 42 -21.56 8.75 34.64
CA LYS A 42 -20.13 8.72 34.99
C LYS A 42 -19.25 8.49 33.76
N THR A 43 -19.70 7.64 32.84
CA THR A 43 -18.98 7.37 31.59
C THR A 43 -18.95 8.60 30.68
N LEU A 44 -20.07 9.31 30.54
CA LEU A 44 -20.14 10.56 29.78
C LEU A 44 -19.22 11.63 30.35
N LYS A 45 -19.21 11.83 31.68
CA LYS A 45 -18.29 12.77 32.33
C LYS A 45 -16.83 12.41 32.07
N LEU A 46 -16.48 11.12 32.19
CA LEU A 46 -15.12 10.65 31.94
C LEU A 46 -14.69 10.91 30.49
N ILE A 47 -15.54 10.59 29.52
CA ILE A 47 -15.29 10.84 28.09
C ILE A 47 -15.13 12.34 27.83
N CYS A 48 -15.99 13.18 28.41
CA CYS A 48 -15.94 14.63 28.20
C CYS A 48 -14.69 15.26 28.81
N GLU A 49 -14.25 14.81 29.98
CA GLU A 49 -13.01 15.25 30.62
C GLU A 49 -11.78 14.87 29.79
N GLU A 50 -11.73 13.62 29.31
CA GLU A 50 -10.59 13.13 28.52
C GLU A 50 -10.49 13.79 27.14
N ARG A 51 -11.63 13.96 26.47
CA ARG A 51 -11.69 14.46 25.08
C ARG A 51 -11.90 15.97 24.98
N GLY A 52 -12.08 16.68 26.10
CA GLY A 52 -12.36 18.11 26.12
C GLY A 52 -13.73 18.47 25.52
N MET A 53 -14.72 17.58 25.62
CA MET A 53 -16.02 17.69 24.95
C MET A 53 -17.17 18.16 25.86
N GLY A 54 -16.84 18.81 26.98
CA GLY A 54 -17.84 19.28 27.96
C GLY A 54 -18.92 20.18 27.36
N GLU A 55 -18.52 21.17 26.55
CA GLU A 55 -19.49 22.09 25.91
C GLU A 55 -20.45 21.36 24.96
N TYR A 56 -19.96 20.34 24.24
CA TYR A 56 -20.78 19.55 23.33
C TYR A 56 -21.78 18.68 24.10
N TYR A 57 -21.34 18.06 25.19
CA TYR A 57 -22.22 17.31 26.07
C TYR A 57 -23.29 18.20 26.71
N ASP A 58 -22.93 19.39 27.19
CA ASP A 58 -23.89 20.36 27.73
C ASP A 58 -24.96 20.75 26.69
N GLN A 59 -24.59 20.88 25.42
CA GLN A 59 -25.55 21.12 24.33
C GLN A 59 -26.51 19.93 24.14
N ILE A 60 -26.00 18.70 24.13
CA ILE A 60 -26.82 17.48 24.03
C ILE A 60 -27.78 17.39 25.21
N SER A 61 -27.27 17.48 26.44
CA SER A 61 -28.08 17.39 27.66
C SER A 61 -29.17 18.46 27.69
N LYS A 62 -28.87 19.69 27.27
CA LYS A 62 -29.86 20.76 27.18
C LYS A 62 -31.00 20.41 26.21
N VAL A 63 -30.68 19.89 25.01
CA VAL A 63 -31.70 19.52 24.01
C VAL A 63 -32.59 18.40 24.52
N ILE A 64 -32.01 17.35 25.13
CA ILE A 64 -32.76 16.24 25.73
C ILE A 64 -33.68 16.75 26.85
N THR A 65 -33.13 17.48 27.84
CA THR A 65 -33.92 17.97 28.98
C THR A 65 -35.04 18.93 28.56
N MET A 66 -34.80 19.78 27.56
CA MET A 66 -35.83 20.67 27.05
C MET A 66 -36.97 19.91 26.35
N HIS A 67 -36.68 18.81 25.65
CA HIS A 67 -37.72 17.95 25.07
C HIS A 67 -38.50 17.19 26.13
N GLU A 68 -37.80 16.55 27.08
CA GLU A 68 -38.42 15.83 28.21
C GLU A 68 -39.30 16.74 29.08
N SER A 69 -38.93 18.02 29.20
CA SER A 69 -39.71 19.04 29.93
C SER A 69 -40.83 19.67 29.09
N HIS A 70 -41.07 19.19 27.87
CA HIS A 70 -42.04 19.73 26.91
C HIS A 70 -41.84 21.21 26.55
N LEU A 71 -40.59 21.70 26.60
CA LEU A 71 -40.20 23.06 26.21
C LEU A 71 -39.85 23.18 24.72
N LEU A 72 -39.58 22.05 24.06
CA LEU A 72 -39.43 21.94 22.61
C LEU A 72 -40.57 21.09 22.06
N SER A 73 -41.11 21.48 20.90
CA SER A 73 -41.92 20.58 20.09
C SER A 73 -41.06 19.46 19.48
N ASP A 74 -41.69 18.36 19.08
CA ASP A 74 -40.97 17.26 18.42
C ASP A 74 -40.20 17.76 17.17
N ALA A 75 -40.78 18.66 16.39
CA ALA A 75 -40.11 19.22 15.20
C ALA A 75 -38.86 20.06 15.55
N GLU A 76 -38.91 20.83 16.65
CA GLU A 76 -37.77 21.62 17.11
C GLU A 76 -36.68 20.74 17.74
N TYR A 77 -37.08 19.68 18.45
CA TYR A 77 -36.17 18.67 18.96
C TYR A 77 -35.43 17.97 17.81
N GLU A 78 -36.16 17.49 16.81
CA GLU A 78 -35.59 16.82 15.64
C GLU A 78 -34.60 17.71 14.87
N THR A 79 -34.93 18.98 14.66
CA THR A 79 -34.04 19.94 14.00
C THR A 79 -32.76 20.18 14.80
N SER A 80 -32.89 20.32 16.13
CA SER A 80 -31.74 20.56 17.01
C SER A 80 -30.86 19.31 17.13
N ARG A 81 -31.48 18.13 17.21
CA ARG A 81 -30.83 16.82 17.21
C ARG A 81 -30.00 16.60 15.96
N ASP A 82 -30.60 16.78 14.78
CA ASP A 82 -29.90 16.61 13.49
C ASP A 82 -28.67 17.53 13.40
N ALA A 83 -28.82 18.79 13.81
CA ALA A 83 -27.70 19.74 13.83
C ALA A 83 -26.52 19.30 14.72
N LEU A 84 -26.78 18.60 15.83
CA LEU A 84 -25.74 18.09 16.74
C LEU A 84 -25.10 16.79 16.26
N VAL A 85 -25.86 15.95 15.55
CA VAL A 85 -25.48 14.57 15.24
C VAL A 85 -24.92 14.40 13.84
N ARG A 86 -25.53 15.05 12.84
CA ARG A 86 -25.30 14.78 11.41
C ARG A 86 -23.83 14.80 11.00
N GLU A 87 -23.08 15.78 11.48
CA GLU A 87 -21.66 15.91 11.12
C GLU A 87 -20.77 14.81 11.70
N ALA A 88 -21.18 14.16 12.80
CA ALA A 88 -20.43 13.06 13.42
C ALA A 88 -20.47 11.78 12.56
N PHE A 89 -21.52 11.63 11.74
CA PHE A 89 -21.72 10.50 10.85
C PHE A 89 -21.42 10.80 9.38
N ASP A 90 -20.88 11.97 9.04
CA ASP A 90 -20.61 12.35 7.64
C ASP A 90 -19.36 11.64 7.08
N PRO A 91 -19.52 10.65 6.17
CA PRO A 91 -18.38 9.91 5.60
C PRO A 91 -17.59 10.75 4.58
N SER A 92 -18.19 11.82 4.04
CA SER A 92 -17.64 12.61 2.94
C SER A 92 -16.52 13.57 3.37
N ILE A 93 -16.34 13.78 4.67
CA ILE A 93 -15.30 14.67 5.20
C ILE A 93 -13.92 14.13 4.85
N ARG A 94 -13.18 14.87 4.01
CA ARG A 94 -11.81 14.51 3.60
C ARG A 94 -10.73 15.08 4.53
N ASP A 95 -11.02 16.19 5.22
CA ASP A 95 -10.09 16.76 6.19
C ASP A 95 -10.02 15.87 7.44
N LEU A 96 -8.87 15.24 7.68
CA LEU A 96 -8.69 14.29 8.79
C LEU A 96 -8.83 14.95 10.17
N THR A 97 -8.49 16.23 10.30
CA THR A 97 -8.63 16.96 11.58
C THR A 97 -10.10 17.19 11.88
N LYS A 98 -10.87 17.65 10.88
CA LYS A 98 -12.32 17.82 10.99
C LYS A 98 -12.99 16.47 11.23
N PHE A 99 -12.65 15.45 10.46
CA PHE A 99 -13.20 14.10 10.61
C PHE A 99 -12.97 13.55 12.02
N ARG A 100 -11.75 13.69 12.55
CA ARG A 100 -11.40 13.31 13.93
C ARG A 100 -12.21 14.09 14.97
N SER A 101 -12.33 15.40 14.82
CA SER A 101 -13.11 16.23 15.77
C SER A 101 -14.59 15.86 15.78
N ASN A 102 -15.14 15.46 14.63
CA ASN A 102 -16.55 15.12 14.47
C ASN A 102 -16.84 13.70 14.97
N THR A 103 -16.05 12.71 14.56
CA THR A 103 -16.23 11.31 15.01
C THR A 103 -15.94 11.14 16.51
N ALA A 104 -15.11 11.99 17.13
CA ALA A 104 -14.90 11.98 18.57
C ALA A 104 -16.18 12.21 19.39
N LYS A 105 -17.24 12.75 18.78
CA LYS A 105 -18.57 12.98 19.37
C LYS A 105 -19.41 11.69 19.48
N LEU A 106 -19.10 10.66 18.69
CA LEU A 106 -19.92 9.45 18.55
C LEU A 106 -20.17 8.71 19.88
N PRO A 107 -19.17 8.50 20.76
CA PRO A 107 -19.44 7.88 22.07
C PRO A 107 -20.41 8.68 22.93
N ILE A 108 -20.36 10.02 22.86
CA ILE A 108 -21.28 10.90 23.59
C ILE A 108 -22.70 10.77 23.02
N ILE A 109 -22.83 10.77 21.69
CA ILE A 109 -24.10 10.57 20.98
C ILE A 109 -24.74 9.23 21.38
N LEU A 110 -23.96 8.14 21.37
CA LEU A 110 -24.43 6.81 21.74
C LEU A 110 -24.90 6.75 23.20
N ILE A 111 -24.06 7.18 24.14
CA ILE A 111 -24.33 7.00 25.57
C ILE A 111 -25.41 7.96 26.07
N SER A 112 -25.48 9.18 25.51
CA SER A 112 -26.52 10.15 25.86
C SER A 112 -27.93 9.71 25.48
N GLY A 113 -28.07 8.81 24.50
CA GLY A 113 -29.37 8.38 24.01
C GLY A 113 -30.11 9.44 23.18
N ILE A 114 -29.41 10.47 22.70
CA ILE A 114 -30.01 11.49 21.82
C ILE A 114 -30.47 10.88 20.47
N VAL A 115 -29.88 9.76 20.07
CA VAL A 115 -30.32 8.90 18.96
C VAL A 115 -30.64 7.51 19.49
N SER A 116 -31.50 6.79 18.75
CA SER A 116 -31.74 5.37 18.99
C SER A 116 -30.50 4.53 18.63
N GLN A 117 -30.42 3.30 19.17
CA GLN A 117 -29.36 2.36 18.83
C GLN A 117 -29.37 2.03 17.32
N GLU A 118 -30.55 1.85 16.73
CA GLU A 118 -30.70 1.56 15.30
C GLU A 118 -30.17 2.71 14.41
N GLU A 119 -30.48 3.97 14.75
CA GLU A 119 -29.94 5.12 14.03
C GLU A 119 -28.41 5.21 14.16
N PHE A 120 -27.88 4.92 15.36
CA PHE A 120 -26.44 4.88 15.58
C PHE A 120 -25.75 3.79 14.75
N ASP A 121 -26.30 2.58 14.75
CA ASP A 121 -25.75 1.44 14.01
C ASP A 121 -25.77 1.70 12.49
N ASN A 122 -26.86 2.26 11.96
CA ASN A 122 -26.93 2.67 10.56
C ASN A 122 -25.87 3.73 10.20
N GLY A 123 -25.66 4.72 11.06
CA GLY A 123 -24.61 5.73 10.86
C GLY A 123 -23.19 5.14 10.95
N LYS A 124 -22.98 4.21 11.89
CA LYS A 124 -21.72 3.46 12.03
C LYS A 124 -21.43 2.67 10.75
N GLU A 125 -22.40 1.95 10.21
CA GLU A 125 -22.24 1.18 8.97
C GLU A 125 -21.83 2.08 7.79
N GLN A 126 -22.39 3.28 7.67
CA GLN A 126 -22.01 4.23 6.62
C GLN A 126 -20.55 4.70 6.76
N LEU A 127 -20.10 4.99 7.99
CA LEU A 127 -18.72 5.35 8.27
C LEU A 127 -17.76 4.20 7.96
N LEU A 128 -18.11 2.97 8.34
CA LEU A 128 -17.32 1.78 8.05
C LEU A 128 -17.24 1.49 6.56
N ALA A 129 -18.36 1.55 5.84
CA ALA A 129 -18.38 1.39 4.38
C ALA A 129 -17.49 2.42 3.68
N SER A 130 -17.39 3.65 4.22
CA SER A 130 -16.57 4.71 3.62
C SER A 130 -15.06 4.46 3.66
N VAL A 131 -14.59 3.57 4.55
CA VAL A 131 -13.17 3.23 4.73
C VAL A 131 -12.81 1.85 4.20
N GLN A 132 -13.77 1.10 3.65
CA GLN A 132 -13.51 -0.19 3.02
C GLN A 132 -12.66 -0.04 1.77
N TYR A 133 -11.73 -0.97 1.59
CA TYR A 133 -10.88 -1.04 0.41
C TYR A 133 -11.71 -1.27 -0.86
N ASP A 134 -11.41 -0.50 -1.90
CA ASP A 134 -11.93 -0.70 -3.26
C ASP A 134 -10.75 -0.72 -4.24
N GLU A 135 -10.71 -1.72 -5.11
CA GLU A 135 -9.67 -1.84 -6.15
C GLU A 135 -9.67 -0.64 -7.11
N MET A 136 -10.82 -0.01 -7.29
CA MET A 136 -11.02 1.16 -8.16
C MET A 136 -10.54 2.47 -7.52
N ASP A 137 -10.17 2.49 -6.24
CA ASP A 137 -9.67 3.68 -5.57
C ASP A 137 -8.40 4.20 -6.26
N ASN A 138 -8.23 5.51 -6.42
CA ASN A 138 -6.88 6.03 -6.68
C ASN A 138 -6.04 5.96 -5.39
N ASN A 139 -4.73 6.23 -5.49
CA ASN A 139 -3.84 6.14 -4.32
C ASN A 139 -4.17 7.16 -3.21
N ASP A 140 -4.73 8.33 -3.55
CA ASP A 140 -5.08 9.35 -2.58
C ASP A 140 -6.31 8.93 -1.76
N ASP A 141 -7.34 8.40 -2.43
CA ASP A 141 -8.53 7.86 -1.79
C ASP A 141 -8.20 6.64 -0.93
N PHE A 142 -7.39 5.72 -1.45
CA PHE A 142 -6.89 4.57 -0.69
C PHE A 142 -6.12 5.00 0.58
N THR A 143 -5.21 5.98 0.45
CA THR A 143 -4.45 6.52 1.58
C THR A 143 -5.37 7.15 2.62
N LEU A 144 -6.33 7.98 2.17
CA LEU A 144 -7.27 8.66 3.04
C LEU A 144 -8.14 7.67 3.83
N LYS A 145 -8.66 6.63 3.16
CA LYS A 145 -9.45 5.57 3.81
C LYS A 145 -8.66 4.90 4.94
N LEU A 146 -7.41 4.54 4.67
CA LEU A 146 -6.53 3.95 5.68
C LEU A 146 -6.21 4.90 6.84
N GLN A 147 -6.06 6.20 6.57
CA GLN A 147 -5.83 7.21 7.61
C GLN A 147 -7.06 7.49 8.47
N LYS A 148 -8.26 7.25 7.95
CA LYS A 148 -9.52 7.34 8.70
C LYS A 148 -9.72 6.16 9.66
N LEU A 149 -9.19 4.98 9.37
CA LEU A 149 -9.38 3.80 10.23
C LEU A 149 -8.91 4.02 11.68
N PRO A 150 -7.69 4.53 11.96
CA PRO A 150 -7.28 4.85 13.34
C PRO A 150 -8.20 5.86 14.04
N VAL A 151 -8.79 6.79 13.28
CA VAL A 151 -9.75 7.76 13.83
C VAL A 151 -11.03 7.05 14.29
N LEU A 152 -11.49 6.04 13.56
CA LEU A 152 -12.67 5.25 13.94
C LEU A 152 -12.40 4.36 15.15
N ILE A 153 -11.16 3.91 15.36
CA ILE A 153 -10.73 3.23 16.59
C ILE A 153 -10.79 4.19 17.78
N ASP A 154 -10.24 5.39 17.64
CA ASP A 154 -10.29 6.42 18.69
C ASP A 154 -11.73 6.84 19.01
N ALA A 155 -12.63 6.78 18.02
CA ALA A 155 -14.06 6.98 18.18
C ALA A 155 -14.82 5.76 18.74
N GLU A 156 -14.11 4.67 19.06
CA GLU A 156 -14.65 3.44 19.66
C GLU A 156 -15.68 2.73 18.76
N LEU A 157 -15.59 2.93 17.44
CA LEU A 157 -16.44 2.25 16.46
C LEU A 157 -15.87 0.90 16.01
N VAL A 158 -14.54 0.77 16.04
CA VAL A 158 -13.79 -0.43 15.66
C VAL A 158 -12.77 -0.72 16.76
N THR A 159 -12.60 -1.98 17.11
CA THR A 159 -11.59 -2.41 18.08
C THR A 159 -10.19 -2.37 17.45
N LYS A 160 -9.14 -2.36 18.28
CA LYS A 160 -7.76 -2.45 17.78
C LYS A 160 -7.50 -3.79 17.11
N GLU A 161 -8.13 -4.84 17.60
CA GLU A 161 -8.03 -6.21 17.11
C GLU A 161 -8.65 -6.35 15.72
N GLU A 162 -9.87 -5.84 15.51
CA GLU A 162 -10.52 -5.79 14.20
C GLU A 162 -9.65 -5.03 13.19
N TYR A 163 -9.18 -3.83 13.55
CA TYR A 163 -8.30 -3.06 12.69
C TYR A 163 -7.02 -3.80 12.31
N GLN A 164 -6.37 -4.45 13.27
CA GLN A 164 -5.14 -5.21 13.01
C GLN A 164 -5.41 -6.41 12.11
N SER A 165 -6.55 -7.08 12.25
CA SER A 165 -6.99 -8.16 11.37
C SER A 165 -7.17 -7.64 9.94
N ASP A 166 -7.98 -6.60 9.76
CA ASP A 166 -8.31 -6.02 8.45
C ASP A 166 -7.05 -5.52 7.71
N VAL A 167 -6.15 -4.83 8.43
CA VAL A 167 -4.89 -4.37 7.84
C VAL A 167 -3.99 -5.54 7.46
N SER A 168 -4.00 -6.63 8.24
CA SER A 168 -3.20 -7.83 7.93
C SER A 168 -3.73 -8.54 6.69
N GLU A 169 -5.05 -8.73 6.58
CA GLU A 169 -5.69 -9.29 5.39
C GLU A 169 -5.41 -8.44 4.14
N LEU A 170 -5.50 -7.11 4.28
CA LEU A 170 -5.18 -6.18 3.21
C LEU A 170 -3.71 -6.30 2.76
N LYS A 171 -2.76 -6.41 3.71
CA LYS A 171 -1.34 -6.61 3.42
C LYS A 171 -1.08 -7.91 2.65
N GLU A 172 -1.80 -8.98 2.99
CA GLU A 172 -1.68 -10.26 2.30
C GLU A 172 -2.25 -10.18 0.88
N MET A 173 -3.47 -9.66 0.73
CA MET A 173 -4.13 -9.48 -0.57
C MET A 173 -3.30 -8.61 -1.52
N LEU A 174 -2.70 -7.54 -1.00
CA LEU A 174 -1.86 -6.61 -1.76
C LEU A 174 -0.39 -7.04 -1.86
N SER A 175 -0.02 -8.23 -1.37
CA SER A 175 1.35 -8.72 -1.49
C SER A 175 1.68 -8.99 -2.96
N PRO A 176 2.65 -8.29 -3.58
CA PRO A 176 3.04 -8.53 -4.96
C PRO A 176 3.82 -9.83 -5.08
N SER A 177 3.69 -10.47 -6.23
CA SER A 177 4.30 -11.75 -6.58
C SER A 177 4.68 -11.80 -8.06
N THR A 178 5.60 -12.69 -8.41
CA THR A 178 5.99 -12.94 -9.80
C THR A 178 4.89 -13.64 -10.62
N SER A 179 3.89 -14.23 -9.96
CA SER A 179 2.70 -14.83 -10.57
C SER A 179 1.60 -13.84 -10.91
N ASP A 180 1.65 -12.61 -10.38
CA ASP A 180 0.64 -11.59 -10.68
C ASP A 180 0.69 -11.21 -12.18
N SER A 181 -0.47 -10.94 -12.79
CA SER A 181 -0.49 -10.30 -14.11
C SER A 181 0.20 -8.93 -14.05
N MET A 182 0.62 -8.38 -15.20
CA MET A 182 1.30 -7.07 -15.21
C MET A 182 0.45 -5.95 -14.59
N ASP A 183 -0.86 -5.93 -14.87
CA ASP A 183 -1.79 -4.93 -14.32
C ASP A 183 -1.97 -5.07 -12.80
N VAL A 184 -2.13 -6.31 -12.31
CA VAL A 184 -2.28 -6.58 -10.87
C VAL A 184 -0.99 -6.26 -10.14
N LEU A 185 0.16 -6.60 -10.72
CA LEU A 185 1.47 -6.25 -10.17
C LEU A 185 1.61 -4.74 -10.09
N GLU A 186 1.34 -4.02 -11.18
CA GLU A 186 1.37 -2.55 -11.22
C GLU A 186 0.51 -1.90 -10.13
N MET A 187 -0.73 -2.39 -9.95
CA MET A 187 -1.61 -1.93 -8.88
C MET A 187 -0.99 -2.18 -7.51
N LYS A 188 -0.61 -3.43 -7.20
CA LYS A 188 -0.04 -3.81 -5.90
C LYS A 188 1.23 -3.02 -5.57
N LEU A 189 2.13 -2.86 -6.54
CA LEU A 189 3.35 -2.06 -6.39
C LEU A 189 3.04 -0.61 -6.02
N SER A 190 1.95 -0.06 -6.57
CA SER A 190 1.53 1.32 -6.29
C SER A 190 0.86 1.48 -4.91
N ARG A 191 0.27 0.42 -4.34
CA ARG A 191 -0.41 0.47 -3.04
C ARG A 191 0.52 0.44 -1.84
N TRP A 192 1.62 -0.32 -1.89
CA TRP A 192 2.51 -0.45 -0.73
C TRP A 192 3.10 0.89 -0.25
N PRO A 193 3.61 1.78 -1.12
CA PRO A 193 4.02 3.12 -0.69
C PRO A 193 2.88 3.90 -0.04
N ALA A 194 1.66 3.81 -0.57
CA ALA A 194 0.48 4.45 0.00
C ALA A 194 0.12 3.90 1.39
N MET A 195 0.25 2.58 1.62
CA MET A 195 0.09 1.97 2.94
C MET A 195 1.12 2.48 3.95
N VAL A 196 2.35 2.76 3.52
CA VAL A 196 3.38 3.36 4.38
C VAL A 196 3.03 4.80 4.73
N VAL A 197 2.61 5.61 3.75
CA VAL A 197 2.17 7.00 3.98
C VAL A 197 0.97 7.05 4.92
N ALA A 198 0.05 6.09 4.81
CA ALA A 198 -1.10 5.98 5.70
C ALA A 198 -0.75 5.48 7.11
N GLY A 199 0.45 4.94 7.33
CA GLY A 199 0.86 4.33 8.60
C GLY A 199 0.33 2.92 8.83
N ALA A 200 -0.32 2.30 7.83
CA ALA A 200 -0.80 0.92 7.89
C ALA A 200 0.34 -0.11 7.73
N ALA A 201 1.45 0.30 7.10
CA ALA A 201 2.69 -0.46 7.00
C ALA A 201 3.89 0.40 7.43
N SER A 202 4.91 -0.24 7.99
CA SER A 202 6.18 0.40 8.29
C SER A 202 7.07 0.47 7.05
N GLN A 203 8.00 1.43 7.04
CA GLN A 203 9.03 1.52 6.01
C GLN A 203 9.89 0.25 5.94
N GLN A 204 10.12 -0.40 7.09
CA GLN A 204 10.91 -1.63 7.17
C GLN A 204 10.18 -2.82 6.52
N GLU A 205 8.88 -3.01 6.78
CA GLU A 205 8.08 -4.04 6.12
C GLU A 205 8.07 -3.83 4.59
N TYR A 206 7.90 -2.59 4.15
CA TYR A 206 7.95 -2.26 2.72
C TYR A 206 9.30 -2.60 2.09
N GLN A 207 10.41 -2.23 2.73
CA GLN A 207 11.76 -2.56 2.25
C GLN A 207 12.01 -4.07 2.20
N GLN A 208 11.53 -4.84 3.17
CA GLN A 208 11.65 -6.29 3.16
C GLN A 208 10.87 -6.90 1.97
N LYS A 209 9.62 -6.48 1.76
CA LYS A 209 8.81 -6.93 0.61
C LYS A 209 9.45 -6.56 -0.71
N GLN A 210 10.01 -5.36 -0.81
CA GLN A 210 10.75 -4.90 -1.98
C GLN A 210 11.95 -5.80 -2.28
N GLN A 211 12.79 -6.10 -1.27
CA GLN A 211 13.95 -6.98 -1.43
C GLN A 211 13.57 -8.39 -1.87
N THR A 212 12.55 -8.99 -1.24
CA THR A 212 12.06 -10.32 -1.59
C THR A 212 11.56 -10.37 -3.03
N LEU A 213 10.69 -9.43 -3.43
CA LEU A 213 10.16 -9.42 -4.79
C LEU A 213 11.25 -9.19 -5.85
N ILE A 214 12.22 -8.31 -5.58
CA ILE A 214 13.36 -8.10 -6.49
C ILE A 214 14.13 -9.41 -6.66
N ALA A 215 14.41 -10.13 -5.57
CA ALA A 215 15.10 -11.42 -5.62
C ALA A 215 14.29 -12.45 -6.43
N ASP A 216 12.98 -12.54 -6.20
CA ASP A 216 12.10 -13.47 -6.91
C ASP A 216 12.02 -13.16 -8.41
N VAL A 217 11.89 -11.88 -8.79
CA VAL A 217 11.93 -11.44 -10.20
C VAL A 217 13.28 -11.76 -10.83
N MET A 218 14.39 -11.55 -10.11
CA MET A 218 15.72 -11.88 -10.61
C MET A 218 15.97 -13.40 -10.68
N ALA A 219 15.23 -14.21 -9.94
CA ALA A 219 15.26 -15.67 -10.03
C ALA A 219 14.43 -16.21 -11.22
N LEU A 220 13.61 -15.37 -11.89
CA LEU A 220 12.84 -15.81 -13.05
C LEU A 220 13.77 -16.34 -14.17
N PRO A 221 13.32 -17.38 -14.91
CA PRO A 221 14.05 -17.90 -16.06
C PRO A 221 14.29 -16.83 -17.12
N ALA A 222 15.41 -16.96 -17.83
CA ALA A 222 15.83 -16.03 -18.89
C ALA A 222 16.49 -16.75 -20.07
N GLY A 223 16.27 -18.07 -20.19
CA GLY A 223 16.93 -18.92 -21.19
C GLY A 223 16.30 -18.85 -22.58
N ASP A 224 15.08 -18.35 -22.69
CA ASP A 224 14.31 -18.22 -23.92
C ASP A 224 13.66 -16.84 -24.03
N GLU A 225 13.21 -16.50 -25.25
CA GLU A 225 12.68 -15.17 -25.60
C GLU A 225 11.50 -14.76 -24.71
N PHE A 226 10.55 -15.67 -24.46
CA PHE A 226 9.34 -15.38 -23.69
C PHE A 226 9.66 -15.19 -22.21
N SER A 227 10.43 -16.12 -21.63
CA SER A 227 10.81 -16.03 -20.22
C SER A 227 11.66 -14.78 -19.94
N LEU A 228 12.60 -14.46 -20.84
CA LEU A 228 13.41 -13.24 -20.73
C LEU A 228 12.53 -11.99 -20.83
N GLN A 229 11.61 -11.92 -21.80
CA GLN A 229 10.70 -10.80 -21.95
C GLN A 229 9.92 -10.54 -20.64
N ASN A 230 9.28 -11.57 -20.09
CA ASN A 230 8.53 -11.49 -18.83
C ASN A 230 9.42 -10.99 -17.67
N LYS A 231 10.66 -11.51 -17.58
CA LYS A 231 11.61 -11.04 -16.56
C LYS A 231 11.94 -9.56 -16.72
N ILE A 232 12.25 -9.12 -17.95
CA ILE A 232 12.62 -7.72 -18.23
C ILE A 232 11.46 -6.78 -17.94
N GLU A 233 10.25 -7.09 -18.44
CA GLU A 233 9.05 -6.27 -18.24
C GLU A 233 8.78 -6.04 -16.75
N ARG A 234 8.99 -7.07 -15.91
CA ARG A 234 8.86 -6.95 -14.45
C ARG A 234 9.96 -6.11 -13.82
N VAL A 235 11.23 -6.28 -14.22
CA VAL A 235 12.33 -5.43 -13.71
C VAL A 235 12.11 -3.96 -14.10
N VAL A 236 11.63 -3.71 -15.31
CA VAL A 236 11.21 -2.39 -15.78
C VAL A 236 10.07 -1.83 -14.94
N MET A 237 9.02 -2.62 -14.68
CA MET A 237 7.90 -2.22 -13.82
C MET A 237 8.37 -1.86 -12.40
N LEU A 238 9.29 -2.64 -11.82
CA LEU A 238 9.86 -2.34 -10.51
C LEU A 238 10.59 -0.98 -10.50
N ARG A 239 11.34 -0.64 -11.55
CA ARG A 239 11.93 0.70 -11.67
C ARG A 239 10.85 1.77 -11.81
N ASP A 240 9.90 1.58 -12.72
CA ASP A 240 8.89 2.59 -13.05
C ASP A 240 7.98 2.91 -11.84
N LYS A 241 7.76 1.92 -10.96
CA LYS A 241 7.06 2.10 -9.68
C LYS A 241 7.97 2.47 -8.51
N THR A 242 9.23 2.81 -8.77
CA THR A 242 10.23 3.21 -7.76
C THR A 242 10.56 2.13 -6.71
N TRP A 243 10.26 0.87 -7.02
CA TRP A 243 10.70 -0.28 -6.23
C TRP A 243 12.17 -0.62 -6.44
N LEU A 244 12.74 -0.20 -7.57
CA LEU A 244 14.18 -0.17 -7.79
C LEU A 244 14.65 1.28 -7.90
N THR A 245 15.76 1.60 -7.26
CA THR A 245 16.49 2.83 -7.54
C THR A 245 17.14 2.73 -8.92
N GLU A 246 17.44 3.87 -9.56
CA GLU A 246 18.14 3.87 -10.86
C GLU A 246 19.47 3.11 -10.83
N MET A 247 20.22 3.22 -9.73
CA MET A 247 21.48 2.48 -9.54
C MET A 247 21.24 0.98 -9.41
N ALA A 248 20.25 0.56 -8.60
CA ALA A 248 19.93 -0.86 -8.46
C ALA A 248 19.37 -1.45 -9.77
N TYR A 249 18.56 -0.69 -10.50
CA TYR A 249 18.08 -1.08 -11.83
C TYR A 249 19.24 -1.27 -12.81
N HIS A 250 20.23 -0.36 -12.79
CA HIS A 250 21.43 -0.48 -13.61
C HIS A 250 22.20 -1.78 -13.31
N ASP A 251 22.42 -2.09 -12.03
CA ASP A 251 23.10 -3.33 -11.62
C ASP A 251 22.34 -4.58 -12.09
N LYS A 252 21.01 -4.59 -11.96
CA LYS A 252 20.16 -5.70 -12.43
C LYS A 252 20.14 -5.82 -13.95
N LYS A 253 20.14 -4.70 -14.67
CA LYS A 253 20.33 -4.68 -16.13
C LYS A 253 21.64 -5.36 -16.52
N LEU A 254 22.75 -5.01 -15.88
CA LEU A 254 24.06 -5.61 -16.18
C LEU A 254 24.08 -7.11 -15.87
N GLU A 255 23.45 -7.54 -14.77
CA GLU A 255 23.32 -8.95 -14.40
C GLU A 255 22.58 -9.76 -15.48
N ILE A 256 21.44 -9.25 -15.97
CA ILE A 256 20.67 -9.88 -17.05
C ILE A 256 21.49 -9.94 -18.35
N LEU A 257 22.09 -8.81 -18.75
CA LEU A 257 22.87 -8.72 -19.99
C LEU A 257 24.08 -9.65 -19.96
N LYS A 258 24.75 -9.77 -18.80
CA LYS A 258 25.86 -10.71 -18.62
C LYS A 258 25.41 -12.15 -18.86
N GLY A 259 24.27 -12.55 -18.27
CA GLY A 259 23.71 -13.89 -18.49
C GLY A 259 23.36 -14.17 -19.96
N ILE A 260 22.87 -13.17 -20.69
CA ILE A 260 22.64 -13.27 -22.13
C ILE A 260 23.96 -13.46 -22.89
N ILE A 261 24.98 -12.64 -22.59
CA ILE A 261 26.28 -12.66 -23.27
C ILE A 261 27.01 -13.99 -23.06
N GLU A 262 26.88 -14.59 -21.87
CA GLU A 262 27.49 -15.88 -21.53
C GLU A 262 26.82 -17.08 -22.22
N ASN A 263 25.67 -16.90 -22.89
CA ASN A 263 25.06 -17.98 -23.67
C ASN A 263 26.01 -18.40 -24.82
N PRO A 264 26.43 -19.67 -24.89
CA PRO A 264 27.39 -20.13 -25.88
C PRO A 264 26.82 -20.19 -27.30
N ASP A 265 25.51 -20.35 -27.46
CA ASP A 265 24.85 -20.39 -28.77
C ASP A 265 24.66 -18.97 -29.31
N VAL A 266 25.32 -18.67 -30.44
CA VAL A 266 25.34 -17.33 -31.03
C VAL A 266 23.94 -16.87 -31.44
N VAL A 267 23.14 -17.76 -32.03
CA VAL A 267 21.80 -17.42 -32.53
C VAL A 267 20.85 -17.12 -31.37
N SER A 268 20.84 -17.98 -30.35
CA SER A 268 20.05 -17.79 -29.13
C SER A 268 20.47 -16.54 -28.39
N ARG A 269 21.78 -16.32 -28.20
CA ARG A 269 22.32 -15.10 -27.61
C ARG A 269 21.83 -13.85 -28.34
N MET A 270 21.88 -13.83 -29.67
CA MET A 270 21.44 -12.68 -30.45
C MET A 270 19.92 -12.45 -30.40
N LYS A 271 19.12 -13.52 -30.36
CA LYS A 271 17.67 -13.42 -30.12
C LYS A 271 17.34 -12.83 -28.76
N LEU A 272 18.05 -13.27 -27.72
CA LEU A 272 17.87 -12.72 -26.37
C LEU A 272 18.32 -11.24 -26.28
N LEU A 273 19.39 -10.85 -26.98
CA LEU A 273 19.80 -9.44 -27.08
C LEU A 273 18.74 -8.59 -27.83
N LEU A 274 18.08 -9.16 -28.84
CA LEU A 274 16.98 -8.51 -29.55
C LEU A 274 15.80 -8.23 -28.61
N VAL A 275 15.40 -9.24 -27.83
CA VAL A 275 14.36 -9.09 -26.79
C VAL A 275 14.74 -8.01 -25.77
N ALA A 276 15.99 -8.02 -25.31
CA ALA A 276 16.48 -7.00 -24.37
C ALA A 276 16.41 -5.58 -24.95
N ARG A 277 16.63 -5.40 -26.26
CA ARG A 277 16.44 -4.13 -26.95
C ARG A 277 14.96 -3.75 -27.02
N ASP A 278 14.11 -4.68 -27.44
CA ASP A 278 12.69 -4.42 -27.68
C ASP A 278 11.93 -4.08 -26.39
N CYS A 279 12.31 -4.72 -25.29
CA CYS A 279 11.83 -4.42 -23.95
C CYS A 279 12.54 -3.20 -23.30
N LYS A 280 13.36 -2.45 -24.06
CA LYS A 280 14.08 -1.24 -23.62
C LYS A 280 15.06 -1.45 -22.46
N LEU A 281 15.50 -2.68 -22.21
CA LEU A 281 16.58 -2.95 -21.26
C LEU A 281 17.94 -2.50 -21.84
N SER A 282 18.15 -2.70 -23.14
CA SER A 282 19.34 -2.25 -23.88
C SER A 282 18.98 -1.28 -25.01
N SER A 283 19.93 -0.45 -25.39
CA SER A 283 19.80 0.48 -26.50
C SER A 283 19.98 -0.24 -27.84
N ASN A 284 19.47 0.38 -28.91
CA ASN A 284 19.70 -0.13 -30.26
C ASN A 284 21.18 -0.12 -30.63
N GLU A 285 21.97 0.85 -30.16
CA GLU A 285 23.41 0.93 -30.41
C GLU A 285 24.17 -0.24 -29.76
N GLU A 286 23.82 -0.60 -28.53
CA GLU A 286 24.39 -1.77 -27.83
C GLU A 286 24.09 -3.07 -28.62
N PHE A 287 22.85 -3.24 -29.09
CA PHE A 287 22.46 -4.38 -29.92
C PHE A 287 23.21 -4.42 -31.26
N GLU A 288 23.24 -3.30 -31.99
CA GLU A 288 23.89 -3.20 -33.29
C GLU A 288 25.41 -3.45 -33.19
N THR A 289 26.06 -2.97 -32.13
CA THR A 289 27.48 -3.27 -31.87
C THR A 289 27.73 -4.77 -31.77
N LYS A 290 26.89 -5.48 -31.00
CA LYS A 290 26.99 -6.95 -30.87
C LYS A 290 26.64 -7.69 -32.15
N LYS A 291 25.67 -7.19 -32.91
CA LYS A 291 25.34 -7.70 -34.25
C LYS A 291 26.56 -7.60 -35.18
N GLN A 292 27.23 -6.45 -35.21
CA GLN A 292 28.41 -6.24 -36.07
C GLN A 292 29.63 -7.08 -35.63
N GLU A 293 29.81 -7.35 -34.34
CA GLU A 293 30.84 -8.29 -33.86
C GLU A 293 30.63 -9.70 -34.46
N VAL A 294 29.39 -10.20 -34.46
CA VAL A 294 29.06 -11.52 -35.05
C VAL A 294 29.26 -11.51 -36.56
N ILE A 295 28.81 -10.44 -37.25
CA ILE A 295 29.03 -10.30 -38.70
C ILE A 295 30.52 -10.29 -39.03
N LYS A 296 31.33 -9.55 -38.27
CA LYS A 296 32.79 -9.50 -38.47
C LYS A 296 33.45 -10.87 -38.30
N ASP A 297 32.98 -11.69 -37.37
CA ASP A 297 33.49 -13.05 -37.16
C ASP A 297 33.15 -13.99 -38.33
N ILE A 298 31.93 -13.88 -38.88
CA ILE A 298 31.50 -14.61 -40.10
C ILE A 298 32.42 -14.29 -41.29
N PHE A 299 32.87 -13.05 -41.42
CA PHE A 299 33.76 -12.62 -42.50
C PHE A 299 35.26 -12.72 -42.14
N ALA A 300 35.61 -13.15 -40.93
CA ALA A 300 37.01 -13.37 -40.57
C ALA A 300 37.59 -14.56 -41.36
N PRO A 301 38.92 -14.56 -41.63
CA PRO A 301 39.57 -15.67 -42.33
C PRO A 301 39.21 -17.03 -41.73
N TYR A 302 38.89 -18.00 -42.59
CA TYR A 302 38.58 -19.38 -42.20
C TYR A 302 39.79 -20.29 -42.47
N LYS A 303 39.94 -21.34 -41.67
CA LYS A 303 41.07 -22.29 -41.77
C LYS A 303 40.82 -23.36 -42.83
N ASP A 304 39.57 -23.78 -42.99
CA ASP A 304 39.16 -24.82 -43.93
C ASP A 304 37.70 -24.66 -44.41
N MET A 305 37.27 -25.55 -45.30
CA MET A 305 35.90 -25.52 -45.86
C MET A 305 34.83 -25.94 -44.84
N THR A 306 35.20 -26.59 -43.74
CA THR A 306 34.27 -26.91 -42.65
C THR A 306 33.92 -25.63 -41.90
N GLU A 307 34.93 -24.85 -41.50
CA GLU A 307 34.75 -23.55 -40.85
C GLU A 307 34.00 -22.56 -41.76
N PHE A 308 34.30 -22.53 -43.06
CA PHE A 308 33.52 -21.72 -44.01
C PHE A 308 32.04 -22.11 -44.03
N LYS A 309 31.74 -23.42 -44.05
CA LYS A 309 30.36 -23.92 -44.02
C LYS A 309 29.66 -23.54 -42.71
N GLU A 310 30.36 -23.62 -41.58
CA GLU A 310 29.84 -23.18 -40.27
C GLU A 310 29.49 -21.69 -40.27
N LYS A 311 30.39 -20.83 -40.76
CA LYS A 311 30.16 -19.38 -40.86
C LYS A 311 29.02 -19.02 -41.83
N ALA A 312 28.93 -19.71 -42.98
CA ALA A 312 27.85 -19.53 -43.93
C ALA A 312 26.50 -19.98 -43.36
N ASN A 313 26.47 -21.11 -42.64
CA ASN A 313 25.28 -21.58 -41.94
C ASN A 313 24.86 -20.60 -40.83
N LEU A 314 25.83 -20.04 -40.09
CA LEU A 314 25.55 -19.03 -39.07
C LEU A 314 24.89 -17.79 -39.67
N LEU A 315 25.39 -17.27 -40.79
CA LEU A 315 24.76 -16.14 -41.50
C LEU A 315 23.30 -16.44 -41.88
N LYS A 316 23.05 -17.65 -42.37
CA LYS A 316 21.69 -18.12 -42.70
C LYS A 316 20.82 -18.17 -41.44
N SER A 317 21.29 -18.80 -40.36
CA SER A 317 20.53 -18.96 -39.12
C SER A 317 20.20 -17.63 -38.44
N ILE A 318 21.12 -16.64 -38.47
CA ILE A 318 20.81 -15.32 -37.90
C ILE A 318 19.79 -14.54 -38.75
N SER A 319 19.77 -14.76 -40.07
CA SER A 319 18.73 -14.20 -40.95
C SER A 319 17.36 -14.85 -40.71
N GLU A 320 17.30 -16.18 -40.62
CA GLU A 320 16.07 -16.92 -40.33
C GLU A 320 15.50 -16.57 -38.95
N ALA A 321 16.36 -16.21 -38.00
CA ALA A 321 15.98 -15.72 -36.69
C ALA A 321 15.55 -14.24 -36.66
N GLY A 322 15.57 -13.54 -37.80
CA GLY A 322 15.17 -12.13 -37.90
C GLY A 322 16.16 -11.13 -37.29
N ILE A 323 17.40 -11.54 -36.98
CA ILE A 323 18.42 -10.69 -36.37
C ILE A 323 18.96 -9.67 -37.39
N ILE A 324 19.02 -10.07 -38.67
CA ILE A 324 19.37 -9.21 -39.81
C ILE A 324 18.21 -9.19 -40.80
N SER A 325 18.02 -8.06 -41.46
CA SER A 325 17.02 -7.91 -42.52
C SER A 325 17.35 -8.76 -43.74
N VAL A 326 16.34 -8.98 -44.59
CA VAL A 326 16.50 -9.70 -45.86
C VAL A 326 17.52 -9.00 -46.78
N ASP A 327 17.52 -7.67 -46.79
CA ASP A 327 18.46 -6.87 -47.60
C ASP A 327 19.90 -6.99 -47.08
N GLU A 328 20.08 -6.92 -45.75
CA GLU A 328 21.38 -7.19 -45.11
C GLU A 328 21.87 -8.59 -45.45
N TYR A 329 21.01 -9.61 -45.34
CA TYR A 329 21.36 -10.99 -45.67
C TYR A 329 21.78 -11.15 -47.13
N ASN A 330 21.03 -10.58 -48.09
CA ASN A 330 21.38 -10.65 -49.50
C ASN A 330 22.74 -9.99 -49.79
N ASN A 331 23.00 -8.82 -49.19
CA ASN A 331 24.28 -8.13 -49.31
C ASN A 331 25.44 -8.97 -48.73
N TYR A 332 25.28 -9.50 -47.52
CA TYR A 332 26.30 -10.36 -46.89
C TYR A 332 26.52 -11.66 -47.65
N LYS A 333 25.45 -12.26 -48.20
CA LYS A 333 25.54 -13.45 -49.04
C LYS A 333 26.34 -13.17 -50.31
N GLU A 334 26.10 -12.05 -50.99
CA GLU A 334 26.90 -11.64 -52.15
C GLU A 334 28.37 -11.45 -51.79
N LYS A 335 28.67 -10.84 -50.65
CA LYS A 335 30.06 -10.70 -50.15
C LYS A 335 30.73 -12.05 -49.86
N LEU A 336 30.00 -13.02 -49.32
CA LEU A 336 30.53 -14.38 -49.10
C LEU A 336 30.77 -15.14 -50.41
N MET A 337 29.94 -14.89 -51.44
CA MET A 337 30.12 -15.46 -52.78
C MET A 337 31.22 -14.74 -53.58
N GLY A 338 31.46 -13.47 -53.28
CA GLY A 338 32.42 -12.58 -53.94
C GLY A 338 33.83 -12.60 -53.34
N ILE A 339 34.19 -13.67 -52.62
CA ILE A 339 35.59 -14.05 -52.42
C ILE A 339 36.26 -14.28 -53.78
#